data_AF-A0AAW0FD97-F1
#
_entry.id   AF-A0AAW0FD97-F1
#
_cell.length_a   1.000
_cell.length_b   1.000
_cell.length_c   1.000
_cell.angle_alpha   90.00
_cell.angle_beta   90.00
_cell.angle_gamma   90.00
#
_symmetry.space_group_name_H-M   'P 1'
#
loop_
_entity.id
_entity.type
_entity.pdbx_description
1 polymer ?
#
loop_
_entity_poly.entity_id
_entity_poly.type
_entity_poly.pdbx_seq_one_letter_code
_entity_poly.pdbx_strand_id
1 'polypeptide(L)'
;MNSQVCGGMYAKHDWGGSLKPHIGLRLNQFGKDHYDSNNKDAQGSEDVLVSYVIFEYKDIDNLGADVGGGRKKYICDSYAIDTLKICDKKQEGNFIINADVTNSTIMTSHLNKLGPVNLDYSVNKTGYYCVSTFNKNEAIKYKGVVNFQNAFGQLSASEIPKLPAYAAS
;
A
#
# COMPACT_ATOMS: atom_id res chain seq x y z
N MET A 1 -5.58 -4.04 -10.78
CA MET A 1 -5.44 -3.78 -9.33
C MET A 1 -6.85 -3.72 -8.76
N ASN A 2 -7.16 -4.56 -7.76
CA ASN A 2 -8.55 -4.74 -7.31
C ASN A 2 -8.98 -3.69 -6.28
N SER A 3 -8.03 -3.00 -5.66
CA SER A 3 -8.26 -1.83 -4.80
C SER A 3 -7.00 -0.97 -4.78
N GLN A 4 -7.14 0.33 -5.01
CA GLN A 4 -6.07 1.34 -4.91
C GLN A 4 -6.61 2.58 -4.19
N VAL A 5 -5.85 3.10 -3.23
CA VAL A 5 -6.11 4.37 -2.55
C VAL A 5 -4.84 5.20 -2.59
N CYS A 6 -4.96 6.50 -2.89
CA CYS A 6 -3.81 7.39 -2.96
C CYS A 6 -4.04 8.66 -2.13
N GLY A 7 -2.97 9.25 -1.62
CA GLY A 7 -2.98 10.44 -0.79
C GLY A 7 -1.67 11.23 -0.91
N GLY A 8 -1.77 12.55 -0.80
CA GLY A 8 -0.59 13.41 -0.71
C GLY A 8 0.06 13.28 0.66
N MET A 9 1.37 13.17 0.66
CA MET A 9 2.19 13.08 1.87
C MET A 9 3.30 14.13 1.82
N TYR A 10 3.54 14.82 2.93
CA TYR A 10 4.72 15.67 3.09
C TYR A 10 5.77 15.01 3.95
N ALA A 11 7.03 15.13 3.53
CA ALA A 11 8.14 14.78 4.39
C ALA A 11 8.30 15.83 5.50
N LYS A 12 8.75 15.38 6.67
CA LYS A 12 8.90 16.25 7.85
C LYS A 12 9.84 17.44 7.60
N HIS A 13 10.89 17.25 6.80
CA HIS A 13 11.87 18.30 6.53
C HIS A 13 11.34 19.39 5.59
N ASP A 14 10.35 19.08 4.75
CA ASP A 14 9.79 20.04 3.78
C ASP A 14 8.81 21.04 4.41
N TRP A 15 8.05 20.61 5.43
CA TRP A 15 6.98 21.42 6.04
C TRP A 15 7.04 21.55 7.56
N GLY A 16 8.01 20.90 8.23
CA GLY A 16 8.08 20.86 9.69
C GLY A 16 7.04 19.91 10.29
N GLY A 17 6.52 20.25 11.48
CA GLY A 17 5.56 19.43 12.23
C GLY A 17 6.20 18.51 13.26
N SER A 18 5.43 18.13 14.28
CA SER A 18 5.91 17.36 15.43
C SER A 18 5.93 15.85 15.18
N LEU A 19 5.13 15.36 14.24
CA LEU A 19 4.95 13.93 13.98
C LEU A 19 5.85 13.44 12.83
N LYS A 20 6.22 12.16 12.87
CA LYS A 20 6.89 11.48 11.75
C LYS A 20 5.81 11.07 10.72
N PRO A 21 5.85 11.58 9.48
CA PRO A 21 4.92 11.17 8.44
C PRO A 21 5.02 9.68 8.16
N HIS A 22 3.88 9.00 8.06
CA HIS A 22 3.83 7.57 7.80
C HIS A 22 2.55 7.16 7.08
N ILE A 23 2.62 6.02 6.40
CA ILE A 23 1.47 5.36 5.79
C ILE A 23 1.18 4.14 6.65
N GLY A 24 -0.02 4.04 7.22
CA GLY A 24 -0.46 2.92 8.03
C GLY A 24 -1.48 2.06 7.31
N LEU A 25 -1.44 0.74 7.52
CA LEU A 25 -2.41 -0.21 6.98
C LEU A 25 -3.14 -0.93 8.12
N ARG A 26 -4.41 -1.22 7.91
CA ARG A 26 -5.21 -2.08 8.80
C ARG A 26 -6.18 -2.92 7.98
N LEU A 27 -6.21 -4.23 8.23
CA LEU A 27 -7.21 -5.14 7.64
C LEU A 27 -8.34 -5.36 8.63
N ASN A 28 -9.52 -4.81 8.38
CA ASN A 28 -10.64 -4.88 9.32
C ASN A 28 -11.52 -6.12 9.12
N GLN A 29 -11.56 -6.66 7.90
CA GLN A 29 -12.43 -7.78 7.55
C GLN A 29 -11.80 -8.61 6.43
N PHE A 30 -11.92 -9.93 6.51
CA PHE A 30 -11.59 -10.86 5.43
C PHE A 30 -12.63 -11.98 5.39
N GLY A 31 -13.39 -12.07 4.29
CA GLY A 31 -14.54 -12.96 4.21
C GLY A 31 -15.58 -12.63 5.28
N LYS A 32 -15.86 -13.62 6.14
CA LYS A 32 -16.78 -13.49 7.28
C LYS A 32 -16.08 -13.03 8.57
N ASP A 33 -14.76 -13.02 8.59
CA ASP A 33 -13.99 -12.70 9.79
C ASP A 33 -13.84 -11.19 9.93
N HIS A 34 -13.99 -10.69 11.15
CA HIS A 34 -13.90 -9.28 11.50
C HIS A 34 -12.87 -9.06 12.60
N TYR A 35 -12.09 -7.98 12.48
CA TYR A 35 -11.13 -7.58 13.49
C TYR A 35 -11.85 -7.10 14.76
N ASP A 36 -11.50 -7.67 15.90
CA ASP A 36 -11.92 -7.22 17.23
C ASP A 36 -10.71 -6.72 18.03
N SER A 37 -10.72 -5.44 18.42
CA SER A 37 -9.65 -4.85 19.22
C SER A 37 -9.58 -5.37 20.65
N ASN A 38 -10.70 -5.90 21.17
CA ASN A 38 -10.79 -6.47 22.52
C ASN A 38 -10.33 -7.94 22.55
N ASN A 39 -10.30 -8.60 21.40
CA ASN A 39 -9.82 -9.96 21.23
C ASN A 39 -8.77 -10.02 20.12
N LYS A 40 -7.56 -9.58 20.46
CA LYS A 40 -6.43 -9.53 19.51
C LYS A 40 -5.98 -10.91 19.04
N ASP A 41 -6.39 -12.00 19.68
CA ASP A 41 -6.02 -13.36 19.29
C ASP A 41 -7.05 -14.01 18.35
N ALA A 42 -8.21 -13.40 18.14
CA ALA A 42 -9.23 -13.84 17.17
C ALA A 42 -8.86 -13.52 15.69
N GLN A 43 -7.59 -13.29 15.40
CA GLN A 43 -7.11 -12.62 14.18
C GLN A 43 -6.97 -13.57 12.97
N GLY A 44 -8.11 -13.93 12.35
CA GLY A 44 -8.20 -14.48 10.99
C GLY A 44 -7.71 -15.93 10.82
N SER A 45 -8.29 -16.66 9.88
CA SER A 45 -7.80 -18.00 9.53
C SER A 45 -6.37 -17.93 8.97
N GLU A 46 -5.64 -19.05 9.02
CA GLU A 46 -4.32 -19.19 8.36
C GLU A 46 -4.35 -18.87 6.84
N ASP A 47 -5.54 -18.66 6.27
CA ASP A 47 -5.78 -18.39 4.85
C ASP A 47 -5.85 -16.89 4.50
N VAL A 48 -5.76 -15.98 5.48
CA VAL A 48 -5.71 -14.54 5.16
C VAL A 48 -4.43 -14.28 4.37
N LEU A 49 -4.57 -13.94 3.09
CA LEU A 49 -3.45 -13.55 2.25
C LEU A 49 -3.87 -12.42 1.30
N VAL A 50 -3.55 -11.19 1.70
CA VAL A 50 -3.75 -10.01 0.85
C VAL A 50 -2.40 -9.38 0.57
N SER A 51 -1.95 -9.47 -0.68
CA SER A 51 -0.73 -8.79 -1.13
C SER A 51 -0.99 -7.29 -1.18
N TYR A 52 -0.02 -6.49 -0.74
CA TYR A 52 -0.06 -5.05 -0.87
C TYR A 52 1.21 -4.50 -1.50
N VAL A 53 1.08 -3.34 -2.13
CA VAL A 53 2.19 -2.50 -2.57
C VAL A 53 1.94 -1.06 -2.15
N ILE A 54 2.95 -0.43 -1.57
CA ILE A 54 3.01 1.01 -1.27
C ILE A 54 4.04 1.61 -2.21
N PHE A 55 3.72 2.74 -2.87
CA PHE A 55 4.62 3.39 -3.80
C PHE A 55 4.26 4.87 -3.96
N GLU A 56 5.23 5.71 -4.28
CA GLU A 56 4.99 7.05 -4.82
C GLU A 56 4.56 6.93 -6.28
N TYR A 57 3.55 7.69 -6.71
CA TYR A 57 2.94 7.57 -8.03
C TYR A 57 3.94 7.70 -9.19
N LYS A 58 5.02 8.48 -9.01
CA LYS A 58 6.10 8.58 -10.02
C LYS A 58 6.84 7.26 -10.26
N ASP A 59 6.84 6.35 -9.29
CA ASP A 59 7.49 5.05 -9.38
C ASP A 59 6.56 3.98 -10.00
N ILE A 60 5.34 4.35 -10.44
CA ILE A 60 4.37 3.41 -11.03
C ILE A 60 4.95 2.66 -12.23
N ASP A 61 5.88 3.27 -12.97
CA ASP A 61 6.49 2.62 -14.12
C ASP A 61 7.38 1.43 -13.77
N ASN A 62 7.87 1.39 -12.54
CA ASN A 62 8.64 0.29 -12.00
C ASN A 62 7.75 -0.87 -11.49
N LEU A 63 6.43 -0.70 -11.49
CA LEU A 63 5.47 -1.73 -11.14
C LEU A 63 4.93 -2.43 -12.39
N GLY A 64 4.88 -3.75 -12.30
CA GLY A 64 4.42 -4.64 -13.36
C GLY A 64 5.45 -4.83 -14.48
N ALA A 65 5.24 -5.90 -15.25
CA ALA A 65 5.98 -6.18 -16.46
C ALA A 65 5.13 -5.84 -17.69
N ASP A 66 5.76 -5.28 -18.72
CA ASP A 66 5.12 -5.01 -20.01
C ASP A 66 4.81 -6.34 -20.72
N VAL A 67 3.57 -6.49 -21.17
CA VAL A 67 3.08 -7.67 -21.90
C VAL A 67 2.63 -7.31 -23.33
N GLY A 68 3.07 -6.15 -23.82
CA GLY A 68 2.81 -5.66 -25.16
C GLY A 68 1.47 -4.93 -25.33
N GLY A 69 1.44 -4.01 -26.28
CA GLY A 69 0.25 -3.21 -26.61
C GLY A 69 -0.12 -2.21 -25.51
N GLY A 70 0.87 -1.69 -24.77
CA GLY A 70 0.66 -0.73 -23.67
C GLY A 70 0.02 -1.34 -22.42
N ARG A 71 0.01 -2.67 -22.31
CA ARG A 71 -0.56 -3.38 -21.16
C ARG A 71 0.54 -3.83 -20.22
N LYS A 72 0.31 -3.67 -18.92
CA LYS A 72 1.19 -4.20 -17.87
C LYS A 72 0.51 -5.31 -17.09
N LYS A 73 1.26 -6.34 -16.75
CA LYS A 73 0.89 -7.38 -15.79
C LYS A 73 1.49 -7.03 -14.43
N TYR A 74 0.64 -6.75 -13.45
CA TYR A 74 1.07 -6.29 -12.14
C TYR A 74 1.22 -7.40 -11.10
N ILE A 75 0.53 -8.52 -11.28
CA ILE A 75 0.50 -9.62 -10.30
C ILE A 75 1.16 -10.83 -10.91
N CYS A 76 2.02 -11.47 -10.15
CA CYS A 76 2.59 -12.76 -10.50
C CYS A 76 1.55 -13.86 -10.20
N ASP A 77 0.71 -14.19 -11.19
CA ASP A 77 -0.22 -15.32 -11.11
C ASP A 77 0.27 -16.50 -11.97
N SER A 78 -0.49 -17.60 -11.98
CA SER A 78 -0.13 -18.80 -12.74
C SER A 78 0.07 -18.49 -14.23
N TYR A 79 -0.69 -17.56 -14.81
CA TYR A 79 -0.47 -17.13 -16.21
C TYR A 79 0.86 -16.39 -16.39
N ALA A 80 1.21 -15.49 -15.47
CA ALA A 80 2.49 -14.78 -15.47
C ALA A 80 3.70 -15.75 -15.37
N ILE A 81 3.57 -16.81 -14.58
CA ILE A 81 4.61 -17.82 -14.35
C ILE A 81 4.68 -18.83 -15.50
N ASP A 82 3.55 -19.43 -15.85
CA ASP A 82 3.53 -20.62 -16.70
C ASP A 82 3.55 -20.26 -18.18
N THR A 83 2.89 -19.15 -18.55
CA THR A 83 2.78 -18.71 -19.95
C THR A 83 3.72 -17.56 -20.28
N LEU A 84 3.72 -16.49 -19.48
CA LEU A 84 4.49 -15.28 -19.82
C LEU A 84 5.97 -15.34 -19.39
N LYS A 85 6.32 -16.18 -18.40
CA LYS A 85 7.68 -16.33 -17.87
C LYS A 85 8.29 -15.01 -17.35
N ILE A 86 7.45 -14.14 -16.80
CA ILE A 86 7.84 -12.79 -16.31
C ILE A 86 8.05 -12.74 -14.79
N CYS A 87 7.81 -13.85 -14.09
CA CYS A 87 8.09 -14.03 -12.68
C CYS A 87 8.17 -15.52 -12.33
N ASP A 88 8.78 -15.84 -11.19
CA ASP A 88 8.98 -17.20 -10.72
C ASP A 88 7.84 -17.69 -9.83
N LYS A 89 7.71 -19.02 -9.69
CA LYS A 89 6.74 -19.66 -8.78
C LYS A 89 6.86 -19.17 -7.33
N LYS A 90 8.07 -18.84 -6.88
CA LYS A 90 8.33 -18.28 -5.54
C LYS A 90 7.72 -16.89 -5.33
N GLN A 91 7.38 -16.20 -6.41
CA GLN A 91 6.79 -14.86 -6.41
C GLN A 91 5.27 -14.92 -6.63
N GLU A 92 4.66 -16.10 -6.72
CA GLU A 92 3.23 -16.22 -6.97
C GLU A 92 2.40 -15.48 -5.91
N GLY A 93 1.44 -14.67 -6.35
CA GLY A 93 0.62 -13.81 -5.51
C GLY A 93 1.23 -12.44 -5.25
N ASN A 94 2.49 -12.19 -5.60
CA ASN A 94 3.16 -10.92 -5.33
C ASN A 94 2.91 -9.91 -6.44
N PHE A 95 3.11 -8.63 -6.11
CA PHE A 95 3.28 -7.60 -7.13
C PHE A 95 4.60 -7.84 -7.88
N ILE A 96 4.55 -7.73 -9.21
CA ILE A 96 5.73 -7.76 -10.06
C ILE A 96 6.40 -6.39 -9.95
N ILE A 97 7.67 -6.38 -9.60
CA ILE A 97 8.52 -5.18 -9.53
C ILE A 97 9.68 -5.41 -10.49
N ASN A 98 10.00 -4.41 -11.31
CA ASN A 98 11.18 -4.49 -12.16
C ASN A 98 12.43 -4.39 -11.27
N ALA A 99 13.35 -5.36 -11.37
CA ALA A 99 14.41 -5.57 -10.38
C ALA A 99 15.45 -4.43 -10.28
N ASP A 100 15.46 -3.47 -11.21
CA ASP A 100 16.50 -2.43 -11.33
C ASP A 100 16.26 -1.15 -10.52
N VAL A 101 15.31 -1.13 -9.59
CA VAL A 101 14.95 0.10 -8.87
C VAL A 101 15.79 0.34 -7.62
N THR A 102 17.05 0.73 -7.82
CA THR A 102 17.81 1.38 -6.75
C THR A 102 17.13 2.71 -6.39
N ASN A 103 16.82 2.93 -5.11
CA ASN A 103 16.12 4.12 -4.56
C ASN A 103 14.62 4.25 -4.83
N SER A 104 13.91 3.15 -5.12
CA SER A 104 12.44 3.23 -5.24
C SER A 104 11.76 3.43 -3.89
N THR A 105 10.59 4.06 -3.93
CA THR A 105 9.66 4.14 -2.80
C THR A 105 8.75 2.91 -2.72
N ILE A 106 8.98 1.88 -3.54
CA ILE A 106 8.12 0.71 -3.62
C ILE A 106 8.41 -0.22 -2.45
N MET A 107 7.37 -0.56 -1.70
CA MET A 107 7.38 -1.62 -0.69
C MET A 107 6.26 -2.60 -1.00
N THR A 108 6.57 -3.89 -1.08
CA THR A 108 5.57 -4.96 -1.24
C THR A 108 5.66 -5.96 -0.11
N SER A 109 4.52 -6.43 0.37
CA SER A 109 4.45 -7.58 1.27
C SER A 109 3.03 -8.13 1.30
N HIS A 110 2.71 -8.92 2.32
CA HIS A 110 1.41 -9.52 2.53
C HIS A 110 0.82 -9.16 3.89
N LEU A 111 -0.51 -9.07 3.91
CA LEU A 111 -1.31 -9.10 5.12
C LEU A 111 -1.70 -10.55 5.35
N ASN A 112 -1.27 -11.09 6.49
CA ASN A 112 -1.53 -12.47 6.89
C ASN A 112 -2.48 -12.58 8.09
N LYS A 113 -3.01 -11.45 8.56
CA LYS A 113 -3.91 -11.38 9.71
C LYS A 113 -4.77 -10.13 9.69
N LEU A 114 -5.86 -10.17 10.42
CA LEU A 114 -6.70 -9.00 10.68
C LEU A 114 -6.04 -8.05 11.68
N GLY A 115 -6.37 -6.76 11.61
CA GLY A 115 -5.89 -5.73 12.51
C GLY A 115 -4.80 -4.83 11.93
N PRO A 116 -4.15 -4.01 12.78
CA PRO A 116 -3.09 -3.10 12.38
C PRO A 116 -1.87 -3.85 11.86
N VAL A 117 -1.27 -3.31 10.81
CA VAL A 117 -0.07 -3.87 10.20
C VAL A 117 1.14 -3.16 10.77
N ASN A 118 2.11 -3.92 11.28
CA ASN A 118 3.41 -3.38 11.67
C ASN A 118 4.20 -3.11 10.39
N LEU A 119 4.19 -1.85 9.96
CA LEU A 119 4.77 -1.40 8.71
C LEU A 119 5.86 -0.37 8.99
N ASP A 120 7.09 -0.63 8.53
CA ASP A 120 8.18 0.34 8.61
C ASP A 120 8.34 1.06 7.26
N TYR A 121 7.37 1.91 6.93
CA TYR A 121 7.40 2.76 5.74
C TYR A 121 7.50 4.23 6.14
N SER A 122 8.71 4.77 6.04
CA SER A 122 8.97 6.17 6.35
C SER A 122 8.79 7.04 5.09
N VAL A 123 7.97 8.10 5.19
CA VAL A 123 7.86 9.07 4.11
C VAL A 123 8.95 10.13 4.26
N ASN A 124 10.03 9.93 3.51
CA ASN A 124 11.19 10.81 3.51
C ASN A 124 11.16 11.86 2.38
N LYS A 125 10.25 11.72 1.41
CA LYS A 125 10.06 12.63 0.29
C LYS A 125 8.60 13.08 0.24
N THR A 126 8.36 14.37 0.01
CA THR A 126 7.02 14.86 -0.30
C THR A 126 6.58 14.31 -1.65
N GLY A 127 5.35 13.81 -1.74
CA GLY A 127 4.84 13.23 -2.97
C GLY A 127 3.40 12.73 -2.87
N TYR A 128 2.91 12.16 -3.97
CA TYR A 128 1.61 11.51 -4.03
C TYR A 128 1.80 10.00 -3.94
N TYR A 129 1.38 9.40 -2.82
CA TYR A 129 1.61 8.00 -2.53
C TYR A 129 0.34 7.19 -2.71
N CYS A 130 0.49 5.97 -3.19
CA CYS A 130 -0.59 5.02 -3.43
C CYS A 130 -0.33 3.72 -2.67
N VAL A 131 -1.42 3.12 -2.21
CA VAL A 131 -1.45 1.75 -1.70
C VAL A 131 -2.39 0.95 -2.57
N SER A 132 -1.90 -0.15 -3.13
CA SER A 132 -2.73 -1.10 -3.87
C SER A 132 -2.71 -2.46 -3.18
N THR A 133 -3.83 -3.16 -3.27
CA THR A 133 -3.99 -4.50 -2.69
C THR A 133 -4.53 -5.51 -3.70
N PHE A 134 -4.20 -6.77 -3.46
CA PHE A 134 -4.62 -7.90 -4.28
C PHE A 134 -4.88 -9.12 -3.40
N ASN A 135 -5.98 -9.81 -3.68
CA ASN A 135 -6.29 -11.13 -3.15
C ASN A 135 -6.50 -12.06 -4.34
N LYS A 136 -5.84 -13.22 -4.34
CA LYS A 136 -5.97 -14.23 -5.40
C LYS A 136 -7.39 -14.80 -5.47
N ASN A 137 -8.06 -14.94 -4.33
CA ASN A 137 -9.42 -15.47 -4.28
C ASN A 137 -10.47 -14.34 -4.36
N GLU A 138 -10.93 -14.04 -5.57
CA GLU A 138 -11.90 -12.96 -5.80
C GLU A 138 -13.28 -13.16 -5.14
N ALA A 139 -13.62 -14.40 -4.79
CA ALA A 139 -14.83 -14.71 -4.04
C ALA A 139 -14.75 -14.23 -2.59
N ILE A 140 -13.54 -14.10 -2.04
CA ILE A 140 -13.32 -13.58 -0.69
C ILE A 140 -13.15 -12.06 -0.74
N LYS A 141 -14.15 -11.34 -0.23
CA LYS A 141 -14.10 -9.89 -0.06
C LYS A 141 -13.34 -9.53 1.21
N TYR A 142 -12.69 -8.36 1.19
CA TYR A 142 -11.99 -7.84 2.36
C TYR A 142 -12.22 -6.33 2.47
N LYS A 143 -12.06 -5.80 3.68
CA LYS A 143 -12.12 -4.37 3.96
C LYS A 143 -10.95 -3.97 4.84
N GLY A 144 -10.34 -2.84 4.52
CA GLY A 144 -9.23 -2.29 5.28
C GLY A 144 -9.25 -0.77 5.25
N VAL A 145 -8.32 -0.18 5.99
CA VAL A 145 -8.10 1.26 6.06
C VAL A 145 -6.64 1.54 5.75
N VAL A 146 -6.42 2.56 4.93
CA VAL A 146 -5.11 3.19 4.71
C VAL A 146 -5.12 4.53 5.44
N ASN A 147 -4.15 4.74 6.33
CA ASN A 147 -3.97 5.99 7.05
C ASN A 147 -2.78 6.76 6.47
N PHE A 148 -3.04 7.87 5.81
CA PHE A 148 -2.03 8.80 5.31
C PHE A 148 -1.80 9.89 6.36
N GLN A 149 -0.86 9.68 7.28
CA GLN A 149 -0.59 10.62 8.36
C GLN A 149 0.56 11.56 8.01
N ASN A 150 0.24 12.85 7.90
CA ASN A 150 1.20 13.92 7.68
C ASN A 150 1.83 14.40 8.99
N ALA A 151 2.86 15.25 8.89
CA ALA A 151 3.58 15.80 10.05
C ALA A 151 2.71 16.66 10.99
N PHE A 152 1.55 17.13 10.50
CA PHE A 152 0.52 17.88 11.24
C PHE A 152 -0.68 17.00 11.66
N GLY A 153 -0.52 15.68 11.65
CA GLY A 153 -1.57 14.73 12.04
C GLY A 153 -2.41 14.23 10.87
N GLN A 154 -3.73 14.17 11.05
CA GLN A 154 -4.70 13.65 10.08
C GLN A 154 -5.13 14.68 9.02
N LEU A 155 -4.52 15.86 9.03
CA LEU A 155 -4.76 16.87 8.00
C LEU A 155 -4.28 16.35 6.65
N SER A 156 -5.16 16.46 5.65
CA SER A 156 -4.81 16.14 4.28
C SER A 156 -3.73 17.09 3.78
N ALA A 157 -2.91 16.61 2.84
CA ALA A 157 -1.82 17.43 2.29
C ALA A 157 -2.31 18.72 1.59
N SER A 158 -3.54 18.76 1.09
CA SER A 158 -4.09 19.96 0.48
C SER A 158 -4.45 21.07 1.49
N GLU A 159 -4.62 20.74 2.77
CA GLU A 159 -4.95 21.73 3.81
C GLU A 159 -3.70 22.34 4.47
N ILE A 160 -2.55 21.69 4.38
CA ILE A 160 -1.30 22.15 5.01
C ILE A 160 -0.85 23.53 4.48
N PRO A 161 -0.89 23.83 3.17
CA PRO A 161 -0.59 25.18 2.65
C PRO A 161 -1.52 26.28 3.19
N LYS A 162 -2.68 25.94 3.74
CA LYS A 162 -3.65 26.90 4.30
C LYS A 162 -3.40 27.22 5.79
N LEU A 163 -2.51 26.46 6.46
CA LEU A 163 -2.17 26.67 7.88
C LEU A 163 -1.77 28.11 8.22
N PRO A 164 -0.97 28.84 7.41
CA PRO A 164 -0.66 30.23 7.70
C PRO A 164 -1.91 31.13 7.77
N ALA A 165 -2.93 30.86 6.96
CA ALA A 165 -4.18 31.63 6.96
C ALA A 165 -5.02 31.36 8.20
N TYR A 166 -5.05 30.11 8.70
CA TYR A 166 -5.77 29.77 9.95
C TYR A 166 -5.11 30.37 11.20
N ALA A 167 -3.80 30.60 11.18
CA ALA A 167 -3.06 31.18 12.31
C ALA A 167 -3.09 32.72 12.34
N ALA A 168 -3.58 33.36 11.27
CA ALA A 168 -3.66 34.81 11.13
C ALA A 168 -5.05 35.39 11.46
N SER A 169 -5.95 34.56 12.00
CA SER A 169 -7.34 34.89 12.35
C SER A 169 -7.62 34.69 13.83
#